data_AF-A0A2I9CST6-F1
#
_entry.id   AF-A0A2I9CST6-F1
#
_cell.length_a   1.000
_cell.length_b   1.000
_cell.length_c   1.000
_cell.angle_alpha   90.00
_cell.angle_beta   90.00
_cell.angle_gamma   90.00
#
_symmetry.space_group_name_H-M   'P 1'
#
loop_
_entity.id
_entity.type
_entity.pdbx_description
1 polymer ?
#
loop_
_entity_poly.entity_id
_entity_poly.type
_entity_poly.pdbx_seq_one_letter_code
_entity_poly.pdbx_strand_id
1 'polypeptide(L)'
;MGSKFTPAPVRLRQVALALEVDRVLTLAQVVRHYEVREEPVLSHFPHREVQFKPLSNSSPVKRTTFIAREPERLLWEPAWSLAHDASTAELRHLLGASRQEWERAQGYGTSRPDALWRRPGGQVVAVEYDGGYPPAITREKFRAFSDRRTFQGLVWGTPSRARTAHLAERHGGAGRSFLVVDITTATSAGRAATATAGGGRTTG
;
A
#
# COMPACT_ATOMS: atom_id res chain seq x y z
N MET A 1 -12.32 8.44 28.61
CA MET A 1 -11.23 8.88 27.71
C MET A 1 -11.85 9.44 26.45
N GLY A 2 -11.97 10.77 26.35
CA GLY A 2 -12.58 11.42 25.20
C GLY A 2 -11.66 11.34 23.99
N SER A 3 -12.11 10.66 22.93
CA SER A 3 -11.48 10.74 21.62
C SER A 3 -11.48 12.21 21.20
N LYS A 4 -10.30 12.84 21.17
CA LYS A 4 -10.15 14.21 20.66
C LYS A 4 -10.49 14.16 19.17
N PHE A 5 -11.71 14.56 18.83
CA PHE A 5 -12.15 14.68 17.46
C PHE A 5 -11.25 15.70 16.76
N THR A 6 -10.36 15.23 15.87
CA THR A 6 -9.53 16.14 15.09
C THR A 6 -10.43 16.90 14.11
N PRO A 7 -10.37 18.24 14.06
CA PRO A 7 -11.22 19.03 13.16
C PRO A 7 -11.02 18.64 11.69
N ALA A 8 -12.09 18.71 10.90
CA ALA A 8 -12.05 18.36 9.47
C ALA A 8 -10.93 19.05 8.66
N PRO A 9 -10.62 20.36 8.88
CA PRO A 9 -9.51 21.01 8.17
C PRO A 9 -8.13 20.38 8.45
N VAL A 10 -7.90 19.90 9.68
CA VAL A 10 -6.64 19.25 10.05
C VAL A 10 -6.52 17.89 9.36
N ARG A 11 -7.62 17.13 9.28
CA ARG A 11 -7.62 15.83 8.60
C ARG A 11 -7.46 15.97 7.08
N LEU A 12 -8.10 16.95 6.44
CA LEU A 12 -7.88 17.23 5.02
C LEU A 12 -6.42 17.62 4.72
N ARG A 13 -5.78 18.38 5.62
CA ARG A 13 -4.34 18.66 5.51
C ARG A 13 -3.51 17.37 5.59
N GLN A 14 -3.86 16.41 6.44
CA GLN A 14 -3.17 15.12 6.49
C GLN A 14 -3.33 14.32 5.20
N VAL A 15 -4.51 14.35 4.57
CA VAL A 15 -4.75 13.75 3.25
C VAL A 15 -3.86 14.41 2.19
N ALA A 16 -3.79 15.74 2.15
CA ALA A 16 -2.93 16.46 1.21
C ALA A 16 -1.44 16.09 1.38
N LEU A 17 -0.98 16.02 2.64
CA LEU A 17 0.40 15.61 2.95
C LEU A 17 0.69 14.15 2.57
N ALA A 18 -0.31 13.27 2.58
CA ALA A 18 -0.14 11.90 2.13
C ALA A 18 -0.08 11.81 0.61
N LEU A 19 -0.93 12.56 -0.10
CA LEU A 19 -0.91 12.65 -1.56
C LEU A 19 0.41 13.19 -2.12
N GLU A 20 1.17 13.96 -1.34
CA GLU A 20 2.55 14.35 -1.70
C GLU A 20 3.49 13.16 -1.88
N VAL A 21 3.29 12.10 -1.10
CA VAL A 21 4.15 10.92 -1.08
C VAL A 21 3.56 9.80 -1.92
N ASP A 22 2.25 9.57 -1.79
CA ASP A 22 1.55 8.45 -2.40
C ASP A 22 1.01 8.73 -3.80
N ARG A 23 0.91 10.02 -4.17
CA ARG A 23 0.39 10.55 -5.44
C ARG A 23 -1.10 10.32 -5.68
N VAL A 24 -1.61 9.13 -5.35
CA VAL A 24 -2.99 8.71 -5.55
C VAL A 24 -3.46 7.91 -4.33
N LEU A 25 -4.67 8.20 -3.87
CA LEU A 25 -5.40 7.40 -2.88
C LEU A 25 -6.80 7.10 -3.42
N THR A 26 -7.50 6.14 -2.85
CA THR A 26 -8.94 5.99 -3.05
C THR A 26 -9.72 6.73 -1.97
N LEU A 27 -10.95 7.11 -2.28
CA LEU A 27 -11.86 7.71 -1.31
C LEU A 27 -12.04 6.79 -0.09
N ALA A 28 -12.16 5.48 -0.32
CA ALA A 28 -12.26 4.47 0.73
C ALA A 28 -11.03 4.45 1.66
N GLN A 29 -9.82 4.58 1.11
CA GLN A 29 -8.60 4.71 1.90
C GLN A 29 -8.62 5.98 2.75
N VAL A 30 -9.06 7.10 2.18
CA VAL A 30 -9.12 8.37 2.92
C VAL A 30 -10.07 8.30 4.10
N VAL A 31 -11.28 7.79 3.87
CA VAL A 31 -12.29 7.62 4.93
C VAL A 31 -11.74 6.72 6.04
N ARG A 32 -11.09 5.60 5.67
CA ARG A 32 -10.56 4.63 6.62
C ARG A 32 -9.37 5.14 7.43
N HIS A 33 -8.39 5.75 6.78
CA HIS A 33 -7.10 6.07 7.41
C HIS A 33 -7.03 7.48 8.02
N TYR A 34 -7.89 8.40 7.59
CA TYR A 34 -7.89 9.79 8.05
C TYR A 34 -9.18 10.19 8.76
N GLU A 35 -10.16 9.28 8.83
CA GLU A 35 -11.44 9.50 9.52
C GLU A 35 -12.17 10.76 9.01
N VAL A 36 -12.09 11.02 7.71
CA VAL A 36 -12.79 12.12 7.03
C VAL A 36 -14.04 11.58 6.36
N ARG A 37 -15.13 12.34 6.41
CA ARG A 37 -16.33 12.04 5.61
C ARG A 37 -16.02 12.23 4.13
N GLU A 38 -16.75 11.56 3.26
CA GLU A 38 -16.53 11.63 1.81
C GLU A 38 -16.75 13.05 1.25
N GLU A 39 -17.84 13.71 1.64
CA GLU A 39 -18.25 15.00 1.07
C GLU A 39 -17.15 16.09 1.16
N PRO A 40 -16.51 16.34 2.33
CA PRO A 40 -15.38 17.27 2.39
C PRO A 40 -14.18 16.88 1.52
N VAL A 41 -13.94 15.59 1.29
CA VAL A 41 -12.83 15.11 0.46
C VAL A 41 -13.12 15.40 -1.00
N LEU A 42 -14.32 15.06 -1.47
CA LEU A 42 -14.74 15.25 -2.86
C LEU A 42 -14.85 16.72 -3.27
N SER A 43 -15.16 17.60 -2.31
CA SER A 43 -15.17 19.05 -2.52
C SER A 43 -13.77 19.67 -2.51
N HIS A 44 -12.77 18.99 -1.94
CA HIS A 44 -11.44 19.57 -1.73
C HIS A 44 -10.36 19.01 -2.67
N PHE A 45 -10.51 17.76 -3.12
CA PHE A 45 -9.53 17.10 -3.97
C PHE A 45 -10.12 16.72 -5.33
N PRO A 46 -9.33 16.86 -6.42
CA PRO A 46 -9.66 16.22 -7.69
C PRO A 46 -9.95 14.74 -7.50
N HIS A 47 -10.99 14.25 -8.19
CA HIS A 47 -11.40 12.86 -8.09
C HIS A 47 -11.89 12.31 -9.43
N ARG A 48 -11.74 11.01 -9.62
CA ARG A 48 -12.22 10.27 -10.79
C ARG A 48 -12.70 8.91 -10.36
N GLU A 49 -13.96 8.60 -10.66
CA GLU A 49 -14.48 7.25 -10.53
C GLU A 49 -14.03 6.41 -11.73
N VAL A 50 -13.45 5.24 -11.47
CA VAL A 50 -13.05 4.31 -12.53
C VAL A 50 -13.43 2.88 -12.16
N GLN A 51 -13.56 2.06 -13.19
CA GLN A 51 -13.71 0.63 -13.09
C GLN A 51 -12.38 -0.06 -13.39
N PHE A 52 -11.99 -1.03 -12.57
CA PHE A 52 -10.77 -1.81 -12.77
C PHE A 52 -10.92 -3.24 -12.23
N LYS A 53 -10.04 -4.14 -12.68
CA LYS A 53 -9.92 -5.48 -12.11
C LYS A 53 -8.78 -5.47 -11.08
N PRO A 54 -9.04 -5.79 -9.79
CA PRO A 54 -7.99 -5.79 -8.77
C PRO A 54 -6.83 -6.75 -9.09
N LEU A 55 -7.15 -7.92 -9.66
CA LEU A 55 -6.17 -8.79 -10.30
C LEU A 55 -6.39 -8.81 -11.82
N SER A 56 -5.30 -8.79 -12.59
CA SER A 56 -5.29 -8.93 -14.05
C SER A 56 -6.21 -10.05 -14.58
N ASN A 57 -6.24 -11.19 -13.88
CA ASN A 57 -7.00 -12.38 -14.26
C ASN A 57 -8.31 -12.57 -13.47
N SER A 58 -8.75 -11.57 -12.71
CA SER A 58 -10.02 -11.67 -11.97
C SER A 58 -11.22 -11.33 -12.86
N SER A 59 -12.33 -12.02 -12.62
CA SER A 59 -13.64 -11.69 -13.22
C SER A 59 -14.30 -10.44 -12.62
N PRO A 60 -14.32 -10.21 -11.29
CA PRO A 60 -15.02 -9.05 -10.74
C PRO A 60 -14.32 -7.73 -11.08
N VAL A 61 -15.02 -6.89 -11.81
CA VAL A 61 -14.69 -5.47 -11.96
C VAL A 61 -15.15 -4.74 -10.69
N LYS A 62 -14.28 -3.88 -10.16
CA LYS A 62 -14.56 -3.01 -9.02
C LYS A 62 -14.65 -1.58 -9.50
N ARG A 63 -15.58 -0.83 -8.93
CA ARG A 63 -15.74 0.62 -9.14
C ARG A 63 -15.18 1.33 -7.92
N THR A 64 -14.34 2.32 -8.13
CA THR A 64 -13.68 3.05 -7.04
C THR A 64 -13.38 4.48 -7.46
N THR A 65 -13.58 5.40 -6.52
CA THR A 65 -13.21 6.81 -6.66
C THR A 65 -11.77 7.01 -6.24
N PHE A 66 -10.93 7.40 -7.18
CA PHE A 66 -9.55 7.79 -6.95
C PHE A 66 -9.49 9.29 -6.72
N ILE A 67 -8.60 9.70 -5.82
CA ILE A 67 -8.29 11.07 -5.54
C ILE A 67 -6.79 11.31 -5.75
N ALA A 68 -6.45 12.51 -6.18
CA ALA A 68 -5.07 12.94 -6.35
C ALA A 68 -4.91 14.38 -5.89
N ARG A 69 -3.66 14.84 -5.77
CA ARG A 69 -3.39 16.26 -5.52
C ARG A 69 -3.70 17.12 -6.74
N GLU A 70 -3.22 16.67 -7.90
CA GLU A 70 -3.32 17.40 -9.17
C GLU A 70 -4.25 16.63 -10.14
N PRO A 71 -5.18 17.31 -10.84
CA PRO A 71 -6.17 16.66 -11.70
C PRO A 71 -5.53 15.90 -12.88
N GLU A 72 -4.38 16.36 -13.39
CA GLU A 72 -3.67 15.72 -14.50
C GLU A 72 -3.30 14.27 -14.19
N ARG A 73 -3.03 13.97 -12.90
CA ARG A 73 -2.76 12.60 -12.46
C ARG A 73 -3.94 11.67 -12.74
N LEU A 74 -5.16 12.17 -12.66
CA LEU A 74 -6.38 11.39 -12.83
C LEU A 74 -6.85 11.33 -14.27
N LEU A 75 -6.59 12.37 -15.07
CA LEU A 75 -7.06 12.46 -16.46
C LEU A 75 -6.31 11.52 -17.39
N TRP A 76 -4.98 11.48 -17.29
CA TRP A 76 -4.13 10.82 -18.30
C TRP A 76 -3.72 9.40 -17.92
N GLU A 77 -3.80 9.05 -16.64
CA GLU A 77 -3.39 7.71 -16.18
C GLU A 77 -4.49 6.67 -16.42
N PRO A 78 -4.13 5.46 -16.90
CA PRO A 78 -5.07 4.37 -17.02
C PRO A 78 -5.47 3.83 -15.63
N ALA A 79 -6.67 3.25 -15.54
CA ALA A 79 -7.23 2.77 -14.27
C ALA A 79 -6.32 1.76 -13.53
N TRP A 80 -5.58 0.92 -14.26
CA TRP A 80 -4.65 -0.03 -13.66
C TRP A 80 -3.44 0.66 -12.98
N SER A 81 -2.98 1.78 -13.55
CA SER A 81 -1.87 2.58 -13.01
C SER A 81 -2.30 3.28 -11.72
N LEU A 82 -3.51 3.89 -11.73
CA LEU A 82 -4.12 4.47 -10.53
C LEU A 82 -4.32 3.44 -9.42
N ALA A 83 -4.82 2.24 -9.76
CA ALA A 83 -5.02 1.15 -8.81
C ALA A 83 -3.70 0.62 -8.23
N HIS A 84 -2.64 0.58 -9.04
CA HIS A 84 -1.31 0.15 -8.60
C HIS A 84 -0.67 1.16 -7.63
N ASP A 85 -0.74 2.45 -7.95
CA ASP A 85 -0.31 3.52 -7.04
C ASP A 85 -1.05 3.48 -5.70
N ALA A 86 -2.39 3.48 -5.75
CA ALA A 86 -3.23 3.49 -4.55
C ALA A 86 -3.02 2.24 -3.69
N SER A 87 -2.79 1.09 -4.33
CA SER A 87 -2.46 -0.16 -3.61
C SER A 87 -1.08 -0.10 -2.97
N THR A 88 -0.11 0.55 -3.61
CA THR A 88 1.20 0.77 -2.98
C THR A 88 1.08 1.72 -1.78
N ALA A 89 0.26 2.77 -1.90
CA ALA A 89 -0.08 3.65 -0.77
C ALA A 89 -0.74 2.88 0.38
N GLU A 90 -1.61 1.92 0.07
CA GLU A 90 -2.22 1.06 1.10
C GLU A 90 -1.18 0.25 1.86
N LEU A 91 -0.15 -0.25 1.18
CA LEU A 91 0.95 -0.95 1.85
C LEU A 91 1.67 -0.04 2.85
N ARG A 92 1.92 1.23 2.51
CA ARG A 92 2.48 2.22 3.45
C ARG A 92 1.63 2.30 4.72
N HIS A 93 0.31 2.40 4.55
CA HIS A 93 -0.65 2.47 5.65
C HIS A 93 -0.69 1.19 6.50
N LEU A 94 -0.76 0.02 5.86
CA LEU A 94 -0.78 -1.29 6.55
C LEU A 94 0.50 -1.55 7.34
N LEU A 95 1.64 -1.08 6.84
CA LEU A 95 2.94 -1.17 7.53
C LEU A 95 3.10 -0.13 8.63
N GLY A 96 2.20 0.85 8.73
CA GLY A 96 2.32 1.98 9.64
C GLY A 96 3.51 2.89 9.34
N ALA A 97 4.01 2.88 8.10
CA ALA A 97 5.16 3.66 7.68
C ALA A 97 4.80 5.15 7.61
N SER A 98 5.62 5.98 8.28
CA SER A 98 5.50 7.42 8.16
C SER A 98 5.94 7.89 6.77
N ARG A 99 5.58 9.13 6.43
CA ARG A 99 5.97 9.75 5.15
C ARG A 99 7.48 9.89 5.01
N GLN A 100 8.21 10.09 6.11
CA GLN A 100 9.66 10.24 6.10
C GLN A 100 10.39 8.91 5.92
N GLU A 101 9.76 7.81 6.30
CA GLU A 101 10.29 6.45 6.16
C GLU A 101 9.94 5.83 4.79
N TRP A 102 9.09 6.50 4.01
CA TRP A 102 8.56 5.96 2.77
C TRP A 102 9.08 6.71 1.56
N GLU A 103 9.64 5.97 0.62
CA GLU A 103 10.16 6.50 -0.63
C GLU A 103 9.53 5.76 -1.80
N ARG A 104 8.76 6.45 -2.64
CA ARG A 104 8.29 5.87 -3.91
C ARG A 104 9.47 5.70 -4.84
N ALA A 105 9.65 4.48 -5.34
CA ALA A 105 10.68 4.22 -6.31
C ALA A 105 10.14 4.57 -7.71
N GLN A 106 10.65 5.63 -8.33
CA GLN A 106 10.19 6.08 -9.64
C GLN A 106 10.65 5.17 -10.79
N GLY A 107 9.78 4.89 -11.75
CA GLY A 107 10.14 4.18 -12.99
C GLY A 107 9.72 2.70 -13.01
N TYR A 108 9.70 2.13 -14.21
CA TYR A 108 9.24 0.77 -14.47
C TYR A 108 10.44 -0.17 -14.66
N GLY A 109 10.46 -1.30 -13.98
CA GLY A 109 11.50 -2.31 -14.14
C GLY A 109 11.36 -3.47 -13.16
N THR A 110 11.92 -4.62 -13.51
CA THR A 110 11.95 -5.82 -12.66
C THR A 110 13.00 -5.72 -11.56
N SER A 111 13.96 -4.80 -11.70
CA SER A 111 15.04 -4.54 -10.73
C SER A 111 14.69 -3.47 -9.69
N ARG A 112 13.55 -2.78 -9.83
CA ARG A 112 13.15 -1.71 -8.91
C ARG A 112 11.81 -2.07 -8.23
N PRO A 113 11.73 -2.01 -6.89
CA PRO A 113 10.47 -2.21 -6.19
C PRO A 113 9.56 -1.00 -6.36
N ASP A 114 8.26 -1.14 -6.08
CA ASP A 114 7.32 -0.01 -6.15
C ASP A 114 7.60 1.07 -5.10
N ALA A 115 8.10 0.67 -3.93
CA ALA A 115 8.53 1.59 -2.88
C ALA A 115 9.64 0.99 -2.02
N LEU A 116 10.30 1.88 -1.27
CA LEU A 116 11.25 1.54 -0.22
C LEU A 116 10.68 2.00 1.12
N TRP A 117 10.73 1.12 2.10
CA TRP A 117 10.44 1.44 3.49
C TRP A 117 11.73 1.42 4.30
N ARG A 118 12.18 2.60 4.73
CA ARG A 118 13.37 2.82 5.54
C ARG A 118 12.99 2.81 7.01
N ARG A 119 13.25 1.70 7.70
CA ARG A 119 12.92 1.54 9.11
C ARG A 119 13.95 2.26 10.00
N PRO A 120 13.57 2.58 11.25
CA PRO A 120 14.53 3.03 12.26
C PRO A 120 15.71 2.05 12.36
N GLY A 121 16.94 2.57 12.43
CA GLY A 121 18.16 1.75 12.40
C GLY A 121 18.72 1.47 11.00
N GLY A 122 18.19 2.11 9.95
CA GLY A 122 18.78 2.13 8.62
C GLY A 122 18.44 0.92 7.74
N GLN A 123 17.57 0.02 8.20
CA GLN A 123 17.12 -1.10 7.38
C GLN A 123 16.25 -0.61 6.22
N VAL A 124 16.54 -1.09 5.02
CA VAL A 124 15.78 -0.80 3.80
C VAL A 124 14.99 -2.05 3.42
N VAL A 125 13.67 -1.90 3.36
CA VAL A 125 12.73 -2.95 2.96
C VAL A 125 12.19 -2.62 1.58
N ALA A 126 12.33 -3.55 0.64
CA ALA A 126 11.66 -3.44 -0.66
C ALA A 126 10.16 -3.69 -0.48
N VAL A 127 9.32 -2.85 -1.09
CA VAL A 127 7.86 -3.01 -1.04
C VAL A 127 7.31 -3.08 -2.45
N GLU A 128 6.57 -4.14 -2.71
CA GLU A 128 6.02 -4.46 -4.03
C GLU A 128 4.52 -4.72 -3.92
N TYR A 129 3.75 -4.18 -4.86
CA TYR A 129 2.35 -4.51 -5.07
C TYR A 129 2.15 -5.32 -6.36
N ASP A 130 1.60 -6.51 -6.19
CA ASP A 130 1.31 -7.47 -7.25
C ASP A 130 -0.18 -7.50 -7.59
N GLY A 131 -0.53 -6.75 -8.64
CA GLY A 131 -1.85 -6.72 -9.27
C GLY A 131 -2.15 -7.92 -10.19
N GLY A 132 -1.45 -9.05 -10.03
CA GLY A 132 -1.62 -10.26 -10.83
C GLY A 132 -0.52 -10.46 -11.87
N TYR A 133 0.73 -10.27 -11.48
CA TYR A 133 1.88 -10.51 -12.34
C TYR A 133 1.95 -11.96 -12.86
N PRO A 134 2.42 -12.16 -14.10
CA PRO A 134 2.77 -13.48 -14.59
C PRO A 134 3.85 -14.13 -13.72
N PRO A 135 3.86 -15.47 -13.59
CA PRO A 135 4.86 -16.17 -12.76
C PRO A 135 6.32 -15.84 -13.10
N ALA A 136 6.63 -15.53 -14.36
CA ALA A 136 7.98 -15.15 -14.78
C ALA A 136 8.43 -13.83 -14.12
N ILE A 137 7.59 -12.80 -14.17
CA ILE A 137 7.83 -11.48 -13.55
C ILE A 137 7.93 -11.62 -12.03
N THR A 138 7.04 -12.40 -11.42
CA THR A 138 7.09 -12.68 -9.98
C THR A 138 8.43 -13.30 -9.57
N ARG A 139 8.91 -14.33 -10.29
CA ARG A 139 10.21 -14.96 -10.01
C ARG A 139 11.37 -14.00 -10.19
N GLU A 140 11.34 -13.19 -11.25
CA GLU A 140 12.39 -12.22 -11.54
C GLU A 140 12.51 -11.16 -10.44
N LYS A 141 11.37 -10.57 -10.03
CA LYS A 141 11.33 -9.60 -8.93
C LYS A 141 11.74 -10.21 -7.60
N PHE A 142 11.30 -11.43 -7.27
CA PHE A 142 11.80 -12.12 -6.07
C PHE A 142 13.31 -12.30 -6.11
N ARG A 143 13.89 -12.70 -7.26
CA ARG A 143 15.34 -12.83 -7.39
C ARG A 143 16.03 -11.47 -7.19
N ALA A 144 15.52 -10.41 -7.82
CA ALA A 144 16.07 -9.06 -7.70
C ALA A 144 16.03 -8.53 -6.27
N PHE A 145 14.92 -8.73 -5.55
CA PHE A 145 14.71 -8.16 -4.21
C PHE A 145 15.20 -9.07 -3.08
N SER A 146 15.75 -10.24 -3.39
CA SER A 146 16.31 -11.16 -2.38
C SER A 146 17.75 -10.84 -1.99
N ASP A 147 18.41 -9.91 -2.68
CA ASP A 147 19.76 -9.51 -2.31
C ASP A 147 19.76 -8.73 -0.98
N ARG A 148 20.19 -9.41 0.08
CA ARG A 148 20.24 -8.86 1.45
C ARG A 148 21.23 -7.71 1.62
N ARG A 149 22.19 -7.55 0.70
CA ARG A 149 23.09 -6.39 0.69
C ARG A 149 22.34 -5.12 0.31
N THR A 150 21.33 -5.26 -0.54
CA THR A 150 20.51 -4.16 -1.02
C THR A 150 19.26 -3.96 -0.14
N PHE A 151 18.52 -5.04 0.15
CA PHE A 151 17.29 -5.00 0.92
C PHE A 151 17.31 -5.98 2.09
N GLN A 152 17.16 -5.47 3.30
CA GLN A 152 17.15 -6.30 4.51
C GLN A 152 15.76 -6.93 4.77
N GLY A 153 14.77 -6.61 3.95
CA GLY A 153 13.48 -7.27 3.93
C GLY A 153 12.70 -7.02 2.65
N LEU A 154 11.62 -7.77 2.49
CA LEU A 154 10.68 -7.65 1.37
C LEU A 154 9.24 -7.72 1.89
N VAL A 155 8.42 -6.74 1.52
CA VAL A 155 6.97 -6.77 1.68
C VAL A 155 6.33 -6.94 0.31
N TRP A 156 5.46 -7.94 0.19
CA TRP A 156 4.75 -8.24 -1.04
C TRP A 156 3.24 -8.15 -0.81
N GLY A 157 2.60 -7.15 -1.39
CA GLY A 157 1.17 -6.92 -1.35
C GLY A 157 0.44 -7.53 -2.54
N THR A 158 -0.76 -8.06 -2.34
CA THR A 158 -1.64 -8.44 -3.45
C THR A 158 -3.11 -8.36 -3.01
N PRO A 159 -4.08 -8.10 -3.89
CA PRO A 159 -5.47 -7.94 -3.47
C PRO A 159 -6.21 -9.26 -3.22
N SER A 160 -5.55 -10.41 -3.38
CA SER A 160 -6.17 -11.73 -3.17
C SER A 160 -5.54 -12.48 -2.01
N ARG A 161 -6.40 -12.91 -1.07
CA ARG A 161 -6.00 -13.81 0.03
C ARG A 161 -5.39 -15.10 -0.49
N ALA A 162 -5.99 -15.72 -1.50
CA ALA A 162 -5.50 -16.96 -2.08
C ALA A 162 -4.11 -16.77 -2.73
N ARG A 163 -3.91 -15.67 -3.47
CA ARG A 163 -2.60 -15.35 -4.05
C ARG A 163 -1.56 -15.05 -2.97
N THR A 164 -1.94 -14.31 -1.93
CA THR A 164 -1.07 -14.03 -0.78
C THR A 164 -0.58 -15.33 -0.13
N ALA A 165 -1.50 -16.25 0.16
CA ALA A 165 -1.18 -17.54 0.76
C ALA A 165 -0.25 -18.37 -0.14
N HIS A 166 -0.56 -18.46 -1.44
CA HIS A 166 0.28 -19.19 -2.40
C HIS A 166 1.70 -18.62 -2.51
N LEU A 167 1.83 -17.29 -2.56
CA LEU A 167 3.12 -16.63 -2.61
C LEU A 167 3.91 -16.80 -1.31
N ALA A 168 3.23 -16.75 -0.16
CA ALA A 168 3.85 -16.99 1.14
C ALA A 168 4.35 -18.44 1.29
N GLU A 169 3.59 -19.42 0.81
CA GLU A 169 4.01 -20.83 0.78
C GLU A 169 5.24 -21.02 -0.12
N ARG A 170 5.24 -20.44 -1.32
CA ARG A 170 6.29 -20.67 -2.32
C ARG A 170 7.56 -19.83 -2.09
N HIS A 171 7.40 -18.62 -1.58
CA HIS A 171 8.46 -17.61 -1.48
C HIS A 171 8.65 -17.09 -0.06
N GLY A 172 8.03 -17.72 0.94
CA GLY A 172 8.22 -17.41 2.35
C GLY A 172 9.68 -17.53 2.80
N GLY A 173 9.96 -16.97 3.97
CA GLY A 173 11.28 -17.04 4.60
C GLY A 173 11.58 -15.83 5.48
N ALA A 174 12.71 -15.90 6.19
CA ALA A 174 13.14 -14.84 7.09
C ALA A 174 13.31 -13.49 6.34
N GLY A 175 12.66 -12.45 6.86
CA GLY A 175 12.69 -11.10 6.31
C GLY A 175 11.66 -10.83 5.22
N ARG A 176 10.70 -11.74 4.99
CA ARG A 176 9.64 -11.57 3.98
C ARG A 176 8.25 -11.51 4.63
N SER A 177 7.43 -10.57 4.18
CA SER A 177 6.04 -10.40 4.63
C SER A 177 5.10 -10.35 3.43
N PHE A 178 3.94 -10.99 3.55
CA PHE A 178 2.93 -11.07 2.49
C PHE A 178 1.63 -10.49 3.00
N LEU A 179 1.11 -9.47 2.33
CA LEU A 179 -0.03 -8.69 2.78
C LEU A 179 -1.17 -8.71 1.76
N VAL A 180 -2.39 -8.77 2.29
CA VAL A 180 -3.60 -8.60 1.49
C VAL A 180 -3.89 -7.10 1.42
N VAL A 181 -4.08 -6.58 0.21
CA VAL A 181 -4.31 -5.15 -0.05
C VAL A 181 -5.72 -4.92 -0.57
N ASP A 182 -6.52 -4.11 0.13
CA ASP A 182 -7.86 -3.74 -0.32
C ASP A 182 -8.03 -2.23 -0.34
N ILE A 183 -8.09 -1.67 -1.55
CA ILE A 183 -8.31 -0.24 -1.80
C ILE A 183 -9.77 0.09 -2.09
N THR A 184 -10.67 -0.91 -2.06
CA THR A 184 -12.05 -0.79 -2.56
C THR A 184 -13.09 -0.67 -1.45
N THR A 185 -12.81 -1.19 -0.25
CA THR A 185 -13.74 -1.15 0.88
C THR A 185 -13.41 0.01 1.81
N ALA A 186 -14.40 0.75 2.29
CA ALA A 186 -14.20 1.85 3.25
C ALA A 186 -14.17 1.38 4.72
N THR A 187 -14.17 0.06 4.97
CA THR A 187 -14.44 -0.51 6.30
C THR A 187 -13.43 -0.07 7.35
N SER A 188 -13.92 0.54 8.43
CA SER A 188 -13.16 0.91 9.61
C SER A 188 -12.92 -0.30 10.53
N ALA A 189 -11.98 -1.19 10.20
CA ALA A 189 -11.49 -2.27 11.10
C ALA A 189 -10.29 -2.98 10.45
N GLY A 190 -9.13 -3.24 11.05
CA GLY A 190 -8.59 -3.02 12.39
C GLY A 190 -7.10 -3.42 12.33
N ARG A 191 -6.27 -2.83 13.19
CA ARG A 191 -4.83 -3.15 13.31
C ARG A 191 -4.62 -4.66 13.46
N ALA A 192 -3.97 -5.30 12.49
CA ALA A 192 -3.46 -6.65 12.62
C ALA A 192 -1.94 -6.61 12.91
N ALA A 193 -1.64 -6.84 14.20
CA ALA A 193 -0.47 -7.51 14.75
C ALA A 193 0.94 -7.14 14.24
N THR A 194 1.57 -6.17 14.92
CA THR A 194 3.01 -6.20 15.18
C THR A 194 3.24 -7.02 16.46
N ALA A 195 3.64 -8.28 16.33
CA ALA A 195 4.17 -9.07 17.44
C ALA A 195 5.24 -10.03 16.92
N THR A 196 6.46 -9.52 16.81
CA THR A 196 7.68 -10.34 16.74
C THR A 196 8.83 -9.52 17.31
N ALA A 197 8.99 -9.56 18.63
CA ALA A 197 10.26 -9.32 19.33
C ALA A 197 10.11 -9.61 20.84
N GLY A 198 10.98 -10.48 21.37
CA GLY A 198 11.15 -10.80 22.81
C GLY A 198 10.50 -12.14 23.17
N GLY A 199 11.19 -13.28 23.23
CA GLY A 199 12.60 -13.48 23.58
C GLY A 199 12.76 -13.46 25.11
N GLY A 200 12.63 -14.62 25.76
CA GLY A 200 12.83 -14.75 27.20
C GLY A 200 12.45 -16.11 27.75
N ARG A 201 13.29 -17.13 27.48
CA ARG A 201 13.36 -18.35 28.30
C ARG A 201 13.95 -17.96 29.65
N THR A 202 13.30 -18.34 30.74
CA THR A 202 13.98 -18.60 32.01
C THR A 202 13.37 -19.86 32.61
N THR A 203 14.19 -20.91 32.58
CA THR A 203 14.12 -22.09 33.44
C THR A 203 14.42 -21.69 34.89
N GLY A 204 13.70 -22.29 35.83
CA GLY A 204 13.92 -22.23 37.26
C GLY A 204 12.85 -23.07 37.95
#